data_AF-A0A0Q7NZ57-F1
#
_entry.id   AF-A0A0Q7NZ57-F1
#
_cell.length_a   1.000
_cell.length_b   1.000
_cell.length_c   1.000
_cell.angle_alpha   90.00
_cell.angle_beta   90.00
_cell.angle_gamma   90.00
#
_symmetry.space_group_name_H-M   'P 1'
#
loop_
_entity.id
_entity.type
_entity.pdbx_description
1 polymer ?
#
loop_
_entity_poly.entity_id
_entity_poly.type
_entity_poly.pdbx_seq_one_letter_code
_entity_poly.pdbx_strand_id
1 'polypeptide(L)'
;MRRHGRPKPHHFDITVAADRHPDHDYTGPAVLDLPGAEYSVLATLTGHLDPIDGRYHWYGRLDPTETTTLPEPTRASAFLVLPGREPAAAHLTERDPWGNLRVTGIGTPPFALEA
;
A
#
# COMPACT_ATOMS: atom_id res chain seq x y z
N MET A 1 3.00 -50.28 -5.89
CA MET A 1 3.30 -49.24 -6.90
C MET A 1 2.03 -48.41 -7.12
N ARG A 2 1.90 -47.23 -6.49
CA ARG A 2 0.69 -46.39 -6.63
C ARG A 2 0.86 -45.48 -7.84
N ARG A 3 -0.02 -45.60 -8.84
CA ARG A 3 -0.06 -44.66 -9.98
C ARG A 3 -0.69 -43.36 -9.49
N HIS A 4 0.10 -42.30 -9.35
CA HIS A 4 -0.44 -40.97 -9.16
C HIS A 4 -1.24 -40.59 -10.41
N GLY A 5 -2.56 -40.44 -10.27
CA GLY A 5 -3.43 -39.99 -11.34
C GLY A 5 -2.98 -38.61 -11.82
N ARG A 6 -2.92 -38.43 -13.13
CA ARG A 6 -2.60 -37.13 -13.76
C ARG A 6 -3.65 -36.11 -13.28
N PRO A 7 -3.24 -34.95 -12.73
CA PRO A 7 -4.20 -33.94 -12.29
C PRO A 7 -5.04 -33.48 -13.50
N LYS A 8 -6.36 -33.44 -13.32
CA LYS A 8 -7.28 -33.01 -14.38
C LYS A 8 -7.23 -31.47 -14.52
N PRO A 9 -7.17 -30.93 -15.74
CA PRO A 9 -6.91 -29.50 -15.99
C PRO A 9 -8.00 -28.55 -15.46
N HIS A 10 -9.20 -29.07 -15.18
CA HIS A 10 -10.33 -28.32 -14.60
C HIS A 10 -10.35 -28.32 -13.06
N HIS A 11 -9.30 -28.80 -12.40
CA HIS A 11 -9.14 -28.68 -10.95
C HIS A 11 -8.52 -27.33 -10.54
N PHE A 12 -7.90 -26.60 -11.47
CA PHE A 12 -7.39 -25.27 -11.20
C PHE A 12 -8.50 -24.27 -11.50
N ASP A 13 -9.02 -23.65 -10.45
CA ASP A 13 -9.78 -22.42 -10.57
C ASP A 13 -8.76 -21.33 -10.99
N ILE A 14 -8.65 -21.11 -12.30
CA ILE A 14 -7.82 -20.04 -12.83
C ILE A 14 -8.62 -18.77 -12.60
N THR A 15 -8.33 -18.04 -11.52
CA THR A 15 -8.83 -16.68 -11.36
C THR A 15 -8.41 -15.88 -12.59
N VAL A 16 -9.38 -15.59 -13.44
CA VAL A 16 -9.23 -14.79 -14.65
C VAL A 16 -8.75 -13.41 -14.21
N ALA A 17 -7.78 -12.82 -14.93
CA ALA A 17 -7.21 -11.53 -14.57
C ALA A 17 -8.27 -10.41 -14.45
N ALA A 18 -9.43 -10.56 -15.09
CA ALA A 18 -10.58 -9.67 -15.00
C ALA A 18 -11.39 -9.80 -13.69
N ASP A 19 -11.32 -10.93 -12.97
CA ASP A 19 -11.94 -11.15 -11.65
C ASP A 19 -10.96 -10.85 -10.50
N ARG A 20 -9.72 -10.44 -10.81
CA ARG A 20 -8.80 -9.94 -9.78
C ARG A 20 -9.24 -8.53 -9.45
N HIS A 21 -9.73 -8.34 -8.23
CA HIS A 21 -9.68 -7.02 -7.61
C HIS A 21 -8.26 -6.47 -7.81
N PRO A 22 -8.10 -5.18 -8.12
CA PRO A 22 -6.77 -4.62 -8.23
C PRO A 22 -6.02 -4.96 -6.93
N ASP A 23 -4.79 -5.46 -7.04
CA ASP A 23 -3.98 -5.81 -5.86
C ASP A 23 -3.74 -4.59 -4.94
N HIS A 24 -4.13 -3.39 -5.39
CA HIS A 24 -3.96 -2.10 -4.74
C HIS A 24 -5.22 -1.24 -4.87
N ASP A 25 -5.65 -0.67 -3.75
CA ASP A 25 -6.80 0.25 -3.68
C ASP A 25 -6.47 1.64 -4.24
N TYR A 26 -5.19 2.01 -4.28
CA TYR A 26 -4.72 3.25 -4.88
C TYR A 26 -3.31 3.11 -5.45
N THR A 27 -3.12 3.59 -6.69
CA THR A 27 -1.79 3.77 -7.29
C THR A 27 -1.73 5.14 -7.96
N GLY A 28 -0.83 6.01 -7.51
CA GLY A 28 -0.74 7.36 -8.06
C GLY A 28 0.16 8.32 -7.28
N PRO A 29 0.20 9.59 -7.69
CA PRO A 29 1.02 10.61 -7.03
C PRO A 29 0.48 10.95 -5.63
N ALA A 30 1.38 11.07 -4.67
CA ALA A 30 1.07 11.49 -3.31
C ALA A 30 2.14 12.44 -2.77
N VAL A 31 1.82 13.11 -1.68
CA VAL A 31 2.76 13.91 -0.90
C VAL A 31 2.91 13.26 0.47
N LEU A 32 4.14 12.90 0.81
CA LEU A 32 4.51 12.50 2.16
C LEU A 32 4.92 13.76 2.94
N ASP A 33 4.09 14.15 3.90
CA ASP A 33 4.33 15.27 4.81
C ASP A 33 4.97 14.76 6.10
N LEU A 34 6.14 15.30 6.41
CA LEU A 34 6.89 15.05 7.63
C LEU A 34 7.25 16.37 8.31
N PRO A 35 7.52 16.37 9.62
CA PRO A 35 7.90 17.58 10.32
C PRO A 35 9.15 18.23 9.70
N GLY A 36 8.94 19.34 8.99
CA GLY A 36 9.99 20.13 8.35
C GLY A 36 10.29 19.80 6.88
N ALA A 37 9.59 18.85 6.25
CA ALA A 37 9.76 18.56 4.82
C ALA A 37 8.58 17.80 4.20
N GLU A 38 8.27 18.15 2.94
CA GLU A 38 7.30 17.44 2.11
C GLU A 38 8.03 16.74 0.95
N TYR A 39 7.59 15.52 0.62
CA TYR A 39 8.21 14.68 -0.41
C TYR A 39 7.17 14.26 -1.45
N SER A 40 7.41 14.58 -2.72
CA SER A 40 6.58 14.11 -3.83
C SER A 40 6.93 12.67 -4.20
N VAL A 41 5.95 11.78 -4.12
CA VAL A 41 6.15 10.33 -4.25
C VAL A 41 5.09 9.70 -5.15
N LEU A 42 5.37 8.52 -5.67
CA LEU A 42 4.35 7.64 -6.23
C LEU A 42 3.96 6.61 -5.16
N ALA A 43 2.71 6.63 -4.75
CA ALA A 43 2.18 5.73 -3.74
C ALA A 43 1.43 4.57 -4.39
N THR A 44 1.70 3.37 -3.91
CA THR A 44 0.91 2.16 -4.15
C THR A 44 0.38 1.69 -2.80
N LEU A 45 -0.93 1.81 -2.58
CA LEU A 45 -1.58 1.62 -1.28
C LEU A 45 -2.68 0.57 -1.36
N THR A 46 -2.87 -0.13 -0.24
CA THR A 46 -4.00 -1.02 -0.02
C THR A 46 -4.36 -1.05 1.46
N GLY A 47 -5.52 -1.58 1.82
CA GLY A 47 -5.86 -1.84 3.20
C GLY A 47 -6.97 -2.86 3.39
N HIS A 48 -7.24 -3.16 4.66
CA HIS A 48 -8.31 -4.06 5.07
C HIS A 48 -8.84 -3.68 6.44
N LEU A 49 -10.06 -4.12 6.75
CA LEU A 49 -10.59 -4.06 8.11
C LEU A 49 -9.94 -5.18 8.93
N ASP A 50 -9.18 -4.83 9.96
CA ASP A 50 -8.58 -5.79 10.87
C ASP A 50 -9.66 -6.31 11.85
N PRO A 51 -9.93 -7.63 11.90
CA PRO A 51 -10.98 -8.19 12.73
C PRO A 51 -10.62 -8.22 14.24
N ILE A 52 -9.35 -8.03 14.60
CA ILE A 52 -8.88 -8.08 15.98
C ILE A 52 -9.22 -6.78 16.71
N ASP A 53 -8.98 -5.64 16.07
CA ASP A 53 -9.21 -4.32 16.67
C ASP A 53 -10.39 -3.54 16.06
N GLY A 54 -10.98 -4.05 14.97
CA GLY A 54 -12.12 -3.45 14.28
C GLY A 54 -11.76 -2.16 13.54
N ARG A 55 -10.47 -1.90 13.28
CA ARG A 55 -10.00 -0.69 12.60
C ARG A 55 -9.58 -1.04 11.18
N TYR A 56 -9.65 -0.04 10.31
CA TYR A 56 -9.10 -0.18 8.97
C TYR A 56 -7.58 0.02 9.02
N HIS A 57 -6.82 -1.00 8.65
CA HIS A 57 -5.36 -0.95 8.54
C HIS A 57 -5.01 -0.82 7.07
N TRP A 58 -4.23 0.20 6.75
CA TRP A 58 -3.75 0.42 5.41
C TRP A 58 -2.24 0.44 5.39
N TYR A 59 -1.67 0.02 4.28
CA TYR A 59 -0.24 -0.03 4.06
C TYR A 59 0.07 0.18 2.60
N GLY A 60 1.33 0.47 2.32
CA GLY A 60 1.76 0.64 0.97
C GLY A 60 3.24 0.91 0.82
N ARG A 61 3.59 1.26 -0.40
CA ARG A 61 4.94 1.57 -0.84
C ARG A 61 4.95 2.94 -1.47
N LEU A 62 5.96 3.72 -1.12
CA LEU A 62 6.24 5.03 -1.69
C LEU A 62 7.51 4.93 -2.52
N ASP A 63 7.40 5.14 -3.82
CA ASP A 63 8.52 5.23 -4.74
C ASP A 63 8.98 6.70 -4.84
N PRO A 64 10.29 6.99 -4.77
CA PRO A 64 10.81 8.33 -5.01
C PRO A 64 10.50 8.79 -6.44
N THR A 65 10.16 10.06 -6.60
CA THR A 65 10.19 10.71 -7.92
C THR A 65 11.63 11.06 -8.32
N GLU A 66 11.91 11.31 -9.60
CA GLU A 66 13.26 11.61 -10.10
C GLU A 66 13.96 12.78 -9.38
N THR A 67 13.19 13.66 -8.76
CA THR A 67 13.68 14.87 -8.05
C THR A 67 13.70 14.73 -6.53
N THR A 68 13.17 13.63 -5.98
CA THR A 68 12.93 13.49 -4.54
C THR A 68 13.75 12.36 -3.95
N THR A 69 14.61 12.66 -2.98
CA THR A 69 15.25 11.64 -2.14
C THR A 69 14.39 11.41 -0.91
N LEU A 70 13.86 10.19 -0.75
CA LEU A 70 13.07 9.85 0.44
C LEU A 70 13.90 9.91 1.72
N PRO A 71 13.30 10.28 2.86
CA PRO A 71 13.97 10.27 4.15
C PRO A 71 14.15 8.84 4.67
N GLU A 72 14.98 8.69 5.69
CA GLU A 72 15.06 7.44 6.44
C GLU A 72 13.80 7.22 7.28
N PRO A 73 13.39 5.95 7.51
CA PRO A 73 12.23 5.64 8.32
C PRO A 73 12.38 6.24 9.72
N THR A 74 11.38 6.99 10.14
CA THR A 74 11.37 7.72 11.41
C THR A 74 10.09 7.43 12.18
N ARG A 75 10.15 7.56 13.50
CA ARG A 75 8.99 7.49 14.39
C ARG A 75 8.25 8.84 14.51
N ALA A 76 8.65 9.84 13.75
CA ALA A 76 7.94 11.11 13.68
C ALA A 76 6.53 10.91 13.12
N SER A 77 5.60 11.78 13.52
CA SER A 77 4.27 11.84 12.94
C SER A 77 4.39 12.15 11.46
N ALA A 78 4.00 11.22 10.59
CA ALA A 78 3.94 11.43 9.16
C ALA A 78 2.48 11.52 8.71
N PHE A 79 2.23 12.26 7.65
CA PHE A 79 0.95 12.29 6.97
C PHE A 79 1.14 11.95 5.50
N LEU A 80 0.22 11.16 4.96
CA LEU A 80 0.17 10.87 3.53
C LEU A 80 -1.03 11.61 2.93
N VAL A 81 -0.76 12.48 1.97
CA VAL A 81 -1.75 13.34 1.31
C VAL A 81 -1.88 12.92 -0.14
N LEU A 82 -3.10 12.60 -0.55
CA LEU A 82 -3.43 12.26 -1.93
C LEU A 82 -4.09 13.48 -2.59
N PRO A 83 -3.93 13.69 -3.91
CA PRO A 83 -4.52 14.83 -4.61
C PRO A 83 -6.04 14.91 -4.40
N GLY A 84 -6.50 16.04 -3.85
CA GLY A 84 -7.92 16.29 -3.58
C GLY A 84 -8.50 15.49 -2.42
N ARG A 85 -7.67 14.94 -1.53
CA ARG A 85 -8.09 14.15 -0.37
C ARG A 85 -7.51 14.68 0.93
N GLU A 86 -8.14 14.29 2.03
CA GLU A 86 -7.67 14.64 3.37
C GLU A 86 -6.37 13.89 3.72
N PRO A 87 -5.47 14.51 4.50
CA PRO A 87 -4.28 13.85 5.01
C PRO A 87 -4.63 12.64 5.90
N ALA A 88 -3.93 11.52 5.70
CA ALA A 88 -4.03 10.35 6.57
C ALA A 88 -2.76 10.18 7.41
N ALA A 89 -2.94 9.90 8.71
CA ALA A 89 -1.82 9.64 9.61
C ALA A 89 -1.08 8.36 9.19
N ALA A 90 0.23 8.48 9.05
CA ALA A 90 1.10 7.49 8.44
C ALA A 90 2.33 7.22 9.33
N HIS A 91 2.85 6.01 9.24
CA HIS A 91 4.03 5.53 9.93
C HIS A 91 5.00 4.98 8.90
N LEU A 92 6.25 5.43 8.96
CA LEU A 92 7.32 4.98 8.07
C LEU A 92 8.03 3.80 8.72
N THR A 93 8.02 2.65 8.07
CA THR A 93 8.46 1.40 8.71
C THR A 93 9.84 0.95 8.24
N GLU A 94 10.09 0.94 6.93
CA GLU A 94 11.31 0.40 6.35
C GLU A 94 11.62 1.07 5.02
N ARG A 95 12.90 1.30 4.75
CA ARG A 95 13.39 1.62 3.41
C ARG A 95 14.03 0.39 2.79
N ASP A 96 13.61 0.03 1.59
CA ASP A 96 14.17 -1.12 0.89
C ASP A 96 15.48 -0.77 0.16
N PRO A 97 16.27 -1.77 -0.28
CA PRO A 97 17.54 -1.54 -0.99
C PRO A 97 17.41 -0.79 -2.33
N TRP A 98 16.20 -0.70 -2.89
CA TRP A 98 15.91 0.03 -4.13
C TRP A 98 15.48 1.48 -3.86
N GLY A 99 15.44 1.87 -2.58
CA GLY A 99 15.14 3.23 -2.15
C GLY A 99 13.66 3.51 -1.92
N ASN A 100 12.77 2.51 -2.01
CA ASN A 100 11.35 2.69 -1.73
C ASN A 100 11.11 2.68 -0.22
N LEU A 101 10.08 3.40 0.20
CA LEU A 101 9.72 3.53 1.61
C LEU A 101 8.39 2.82 1.88
N ARG A 102 8.38 1.92 2.85
CA ARG A 102 7.16 1.29 3.35
C ARG A 102 6.45 2.22 4.31
N VAL A 103 5.15 2.35 4.09
CA VAL A 103 4.25 3.18 4.89
C VAL A 103 3.08 2.35 5.39
N THR A 104 2.65 2.59 6.62
CA THR A 104 1.45 2.00 7.21
C THR A 104 0.62 3.07 7.90
N GLY A 105 -0.68 2.83 8.07
CA GLY A 105 -1.55 3.69 8.87
C GLY A 105 -2.79 2.94 9.34
N ILE A 106 -3.48 3.54 10.32
CA ILE A 106 -4.65 2.96 10.96
C ILE A 106 -5.77 4.00 10.95
N GLY A 107 -7.00 3.55 10.70
CA GLY A 107 -8.18 4.38 10.61
C GLY A 107 -8.51 4.73 9.16
N THR A 108 -9.01 5.95 8.94
CA THR A 108 -9.43 6.39 7.61
C THR A 108 -8.24 6.38 6.65
N PRO A 109 -8.27 5.55 5.59
CA PRO A 109 -7.20 5.55 4.60
C PRO A 109 -7.24 6.83 3.78
N PRO A 110 -6.11 7.21 3.17
CA PRO A 110 -6.06 8.40 2.34
C PRO A 110 -6.76 8.22 0.99
N PHE A 111 -7.21 7.01 0.63
CA PHE A 111 -7.90 6.68 -0.63
C PHE A 111 -9.39 6.37 -0.38
N ALA A 112 -10.18 6.30 -1.45
CA ALA A 112 -11.60 5.94 -1.32
C ALA A 112 -11.73 4.44 -1.08
N LEU A 113 -12.51 4.07 -0.09
CA LEU A 113 -12.97 2.70 0.06
C LEU A 113 -14.11 2.50 -0.94
N GLU A 114 -13.99 1.50 -1.82
CA GLU A 114 -15.15 1.04 -2.57
C GLU A 114 -16.20 0.53 -1.56
N ALA A 115 -17.43 1.05 -1.68
CA ALA A 115 -18.54 0.80 -0.76
C ALA A 115 -19.39 -0.40 -1.19
#